data_AF-A0A0G2HS31-F1
#
_entry.id   AF-A0A0G2HS31-F1
#
_cell.length_a   1.000
_cell.length_b   1.000
_cell.length_c   1.000
_cell.angle_alpha   90.00
_cell.angle_beta   90.00
_cell.angle_gamma   90.00
#
_symmetry.space_group_name_H-M   'P 1'
#
loop_
_entity.id
_entity.type
_entity.pdbx_description
1 polymer ?
#
loop_
_entity_poly.entity_id
_entity_poly.type
_entity_poly.pdbx_seq_one_letter_code
_entity_poly.pdbx_strand_id
1 'polypeptide(L)'
;KFTELLISKTSFQYFIHEIAMNFKSDLHFQISVIDALQKTAESFLMNEFKMTNLCIIHAKHVIIQSKDMALVWRLHSMITE
;
A
#
# COMPACT_ATOMS: atom_id res chain seq x y z
N LYS A 1 -15.31 12.70 -2.89
CA LYS A 1 -13.84 12.64 -3.01
C LYS A 1 -13.31 12.63 -1.58
N PHE A 2 -12.98 11.46 -1.03
CA PHE A 2 -12.58 11.35 0.36
C PHE A 2 -11.07 11.58 0.45
N THR A 3 -10.66 12.66 1.10
CA THR A 3 -9.28 13.00 1.43
C THR A 3 -8.87 12.48 2.81
N GLU A 4 -9.71 11.63 3.39
CA GLU A 4 -9.50 10.99 4.68
C GLU A 4 -8.67 9.73 4.51
N LEU A 5 -7.78 9.51 5.47
CA LEU A 5 -6.95 8.32 5.54
C LEU A 5 -7.82 7.12 5.93
N LEU A 6 -7.67 6.02 5.21
CA LEU A 6 -8.48 4.81 5.38
C LEU A 6 -7.97 3.93 6.53
N ILE A 7 -6.67 3.99 6.82
CA ILE A 7 -6.03 3.23 7.90
C ILE A 7 -6.01 4.09 9.16
N SER A 8 -6.27 3.47 10.32
CA SER A 8 -6.11 4.16 11.61
C SER A 8 -4.67 4.66 11.79
N LYS A 9 -4.51 5.98 12.01
CA LYS A 9 -3.21 6.63 12.21
C LYS A 9 -2.39 5.97 13.31
N THR A 10 -3.04 5.60 14.41
CA THR A 10 -2.39 4.97 15.56
C THR A 10 -1.81 3.61 15.20
N SER A 11 -2.57 2.77 14.48
CA SER A 11 -2.11 1.45 14.05
C SER A 11 -0.96 1.56 13.04
N PHE A 12 -1.05 2.49 12.09
CA PHE A 12 0.00 2.72 11.10
C PHE A 12 1.29 3.25 11.74
N GLN A 13 1.18 4.11 12.76
CA GLN A 13 2.32 4.59 13.52
C GLN A 13 3.02 3.46 14.29
N TYR A 14 2.27 2.58 14.97
CA TYR A 14 2.88 1.42 15.64
C TYR A 14 3.60 0.51 14.65
N PHE A 15 3.00 0.28 13.49
CA PHE A 15 3.60 -0.54 12.43
C PHE A 15 4.91 0.06 11.90
N ILE A 16 4.99 1.38 11.68
CA ILE A 16 6.24 2.04 11.28
C ILE A 16 7.31 1.88 12.35
N HIS A 17 6.96 2.06 13.63
CA HIS A 17 7.91 1.88 14.72
C HIS A 17 8.41 0.44 14.84
N GLU A 18 7.54 -0.55 14.70
CA GLU A 18 7.91 -1.97 14.69
C GLU A 18 8.92 -2.29 13.58
N ILE A 19 8.68 -1.80 12.36
CA ILE A 19 9.63 -1.96 11.24
C ILE A 19 10.94 -1.25 11.53
N ALA A 20 10.89 -0.01 12.02
CA ALA A 20 12.08 0.80 12.27
C ALA A 20 12.98 0.21 13.37
N MET A 21 12.39 -0.40 14.41
CA MET A 21 13.11 -1.08 15.48
C MET A 21 13.95 -2.24 14.96
N ASN A 22 13.53 -2.91 13.87
CA ASN A 22 14.32 -3.98 13.24
C ASN A 22 15.58 -3.46 12.54
N PHE A 23 15.65 -2.16 12.24
CA PHE A 23 16.83 -1.53 11.62
C PHE A 23 17.72 -0.82 12.63
N LYS A 24 17.13 -0.03 13.54
CA LYS A 24 17.85 0.73 14.57
C LYS A 24 16.93 1.06 15.74
N SER A 25 17.38 0.78 16.97
CA SER A 25 16.59 0.90 18.19
C SER A 25 16.17 2.34 18.56
N ASP A 26 16.95 3.35 18.16
CA ASP A 26 16.81 4.74 18.65
C ASP A 26 16.32 5.71 17.56
N LEU A 27 15.38 5.28 16.72
CA LEU A 27 14.79 6.12 15.67
C LEU A 27 13.54 6.86 16.17
N HIS A 28 13.59 8.18 16.11
CA HIS A 28 12.44 9.06 16.32
C HIS A 28 11.92 9.58 14.98
N PHE A 29 10.60 9.48 14.75
CA PHE A 29 9.95 9.96 13.54
C PHE A 29 9.18 11.25 13.82
N GLN A 30 9.25 12.20 12.90
CA GLN A 30 8.38 13.37 12.91
C GLN A 30 6.97 12.97 12.48
N ILE A 31 5.95 13.58 13.09
CA ILE A 31 4.52 13.31 12.79
C ILE A 31 4.21 13.55 11.31
N SER A 32 4.80 14.58 10.70
CA SER A 32 4.63 14.88 9.26
C SER A 32 5.15 13.78 8.34
N VAL A 33 6.23 13.09 8.74
CA VAL A 33 6.82 11.98 7.99
C VAL A 33 5.89 10.77 8.05
N ILE A 34 5.35 10.46 9.24
CA ILE A 34 4.38 9.37 9.42
C ILE A 34 3.13 9.61 8.55
N ASP A 35 2.59 10.84 8.57
CA ASP A 35 1.43 11.20 7.75
C ASP A 35 1.72 11.11 6.24
N ALA A 36 2.92 11.53 5.80
CA ALA A 36 3.33 11.43 4.40
C ALA A 36 3.53 9.97 3.95
N LEU A 37 4.15 9.14 4.80
CA LEU A 37 4.29 7.70 4.57
C LEU A 37 2.93 7.03 4.45
N GLN A 38 1.98 7.38 5.33
CA GLN A 38 0.65 6.81 5.29
C GLN A 38 -0.10 7.18 4.01
N LYS A 39 -0.07 8.47 3.63
CA LYS A 39 -0.69 8.94 2.37
C LYS A 39 -0.11 8.23 1.16
N THR A 40 1.21 8.04 1.13
CA THR A 40 1.89 7.38 0.02
C THR A 40 1.54 5.89 -0.04
N ALA A 41 1.56 5.20 1.11
CA ALA A 41 1.21 3.79 1.22
C ALA A 41 -0.25 3.52 0.82
N GLU A 42 -1.20 4.32 1.31
CA GLU A 42 -2.60 4.19 0.93
C GLU A 42 -2.84 4.50 -0.55
N SER A 43 -2.20 5.56 -1.08
CA SER A 43 -2.28 5.87 -2.51
C SER A 43 -1.72 4.75 -3.38
N PHE A 44 -0.62 4.13 -2.95
CA PHE A 44 -0.02 2.99 -3.62
C PHE A 44 -0.99 1.79 -3.63
N LEU A 45 -1.48 1.38 -2.46
CA LEU A 45 -2.43 0.27 -2.34
C LEU A 45 -3.72 0.50 -3.14
N MET A 46 -4.27 1.72 -3.10
CA MET A 46 -5.45 2.07 -3.90
C MET A 46 -5.19 1.96 -5.41
N ASN A 47 -4.01 2.38 -5.87
CA ASN A 47 -3.64 2.23 -7.27
C ASN A 47 -3.50 0.75 -7.65
N GLU A 48 -2.83 -0.06 -6.83
CA GLU A 48 -2.70 -1.50 -7.03
C GLU A 48 -4.07 -2.20 -7.11
N PHE A 49 -4.97 -1.91 -6.16
CA PHE A 49 -6.30 -2.50 -6.17
C PHE A 49 -7.13 -2.06 -7.38
N LYS A 50 -6.96 -0.81 -7.84
CA LYS A 50 -7.61 -0.33 -9.06
C LYS A 50 -7.11 -1.10 -10.30
N MET A 51 -5.80 -1.33 -10.41
CA MET A 51 -5.21 -2.12 -11.49
C MET A 51 -5.69 -3.57 -11.45
N THR A 52 -5.67 -4.19 -10.28
CA THR A 52 -6.14 -5.56 -10.10
C THR A 52 -7.61 -5.71 -10.46
N ASN A 53 -8.46 -4.75 -10.07
CA ASN A 53 -9.87 -4.74 -10.44
C ASN A 53 -10.07 -4.69 -11.97
N LEU A 54 -9.28 -3.90 -12.69
CA LEU A 54 -9.33 -3.85 -14.16
C LEU A 54 -8.93 -5.19 -14.79
N CYS A 55 -7.87 -5.83 -14.30
CA CYS A 55 -7.44 -7.14 -14.77
C CYS A 55 -8.50 -8.23 -14.57
N ILE A 56 -9.18 -8.22 -13.44
CA ILE A 56 -10.23 -9.18 -13.10
C ILE A 56 -11.48 -8.97 -13.94
N ILE A 57 -11.91 -7.70 -14.13
CA ILE A 57 -13.02 -7.35 -15.02
C ILE A 57 -12.71 -7.79 -16.46
N HIS A 58 -11.47 -7.58 -16.91
CA HIS A 58 -11.01 -8.06 -18.22
C HIS A 58 -11.13 -9.58 -18.35
N ALA A 59 -10.81 -10.32 -17.28
CA ALA A 59 -10.98 -11.77 -17.19
C ALA A 59 -12.44 -12.22 -16.90
N LYS A 60 -13.42 -11.30 -16.93
CA LYS A 60 -14.86 -11.54 -16.64
C LYS A 60 -15.13 -12.10 -15.23
N HIS A 61 -14.24 -11.82 -14.29
CA HIS A 61 -14.43 -12.12 -12.88
C HIS A 61 -14.91 -10.86 -12.13
N VAL A 62 -15.42 -11.03 -10.92
CA VAL A 62 -15.86 -9.93 -10.03
C VAL A 62 -15.15 -9.98 -8.67
N ILE A 63 -14.59 -11.14 -8.32
CA ILE A 63 -13.95 -11.38 -7.02
C ILE A 63 -12.44 -11.20 -7.18
N ILE A 64 -11.84 -10.36 -6.33
CA ILE A 64 -10.39 -10.20 -6.26
C ILE A 64 -9.77 -11.41 -5.55
N GLN A 65 -8.82 -12.07 -6.21
CA GLN A 65 -8.06 -13.17 -5.66
C GLN A 65 -6.57 -12.81 -5.56
N SER A 66 -5.83 -13.53 -4.70
CA SER A 66 -4.39 -13.32 -4.50
C SER A 66 -3.57 -13.49 -5.77
N LYS A 67 -3.99 -14.38 -6.68
CA LYS A 67 -3.36 -14.59 -7.99
C LYS A 67 -3.41 -13.35 -8.89
N ASP A 68 -4.46 -12.54 -8.77
CA ASP A 68 -4.68 -11.37 -9.61
C ASP A 68 -3.79 -10.22 -9.14
N MET A 69 -3.64 -10.05 -7.83
CA MET A 69 -2.65 -9.13 -7.25
C MET A 69 -1.23 -9.55 -7.64
N ALA A 70 -0.91 -10.85 -7.60
CA ALA A 70 0.39 -11.35 -8.02
C ALA A 70 0.70 -11.10 -9.51
N LEU A 71 -0.33 -11.16 -10.38
CA LEU A 71 -0.20 -10.81 -11.78
C LEU A 71 0.16 -9.32 -11.96
N VAL A 72 -0.56 -8.42 -11.28
CA VAL A 72 -0.30 -6.98 -11.35
C VAL A 72 1.12 -6.66 -10.86
N TRP A 73 1.56 -7.29 -9.77
CA TRP A 73 2.93 -7.15 -9.28
C TRP A 73 3.99 -7.58 -10.30
N ARG A 74 3.75 -8.68 -11.02
CA ARG A 74 4.65 -9.12 -12.10
C ARG A 74 4.68 -8.12 -13.25
N LEU A 75 3.53 -7.58 -13.63
CA LEU A 75 3.45 -6.55 -14.67
C LEU A 75 4.21 -5.30 -14.27
N HIS A 76 4.09 -4.86 -13.01
CA HIS A 76 4.86 -3.74 -12.48
C HIS A 76 6.36 -3.99 -12.60
N SER A 77 6.84 -5.16 -12.17
CA SER A 77 8.25 -5.53 -12.26
C SER A 77 8.79 -5.46 -13.69
N MET A 78 8.00 -5.82 -14.70
CA MET A 78 8.41 -5.79 -16.11
C MET A 78 8.45 -4.38 -16.70
N ILE A 79 7.70 -3.42 -16.15
CA ILE A 79 7.61 -2.04 -16.68
C ILE A 79 8.68 -1.14 -16.03
N THR A 80 9.11 -1.47 -14.80
CA THR A 80 10.15 -0.71 -14.08
C THR A 80 11.59 -1.15 -14.39
N GLU A 81 11.78 -2.23 -15.15
CA GLU A 81 13.07 -2.62 -15.77
C GLU A 81 13.26 -1.92 -17.12
#